data_AF-A0A9N9HUW8-F1
#
_entry.id   AF-A0A9N9HUW8-F1
#
_cell.length_a   1.000
_cell.length_b   1.000
_cell.length_c   1.000
_cell.angle_alpha   90.00
_cell.angle_beta   90.00
_cell.angle_gamma   90.00
#
_symmetry.space_group_name_H-M   'P 1'
#
loop_
_entity.id
_entity.type
_entity.pdbx_description
1 polymer ?
#
loop_
_entity_poly.entity_id
_entity_poly.type
_entity_poly.pdbx_seq_one_letter_code
_entity_poly.pdbx_strand_id
1 'polypeptide(L)'
;NPWKECNVRLLQDHNIPLIRRKSGGGTVFHDIGNTNYTLIMPRSNFTRKHSAELVVRALTTKLGISAYVTERHDIAIQGLKISLIIVRII
;
A
#
# COMPACT_ATOMS: atom_id res chain seq x y z
N ASN A 1 -11.24 -3.84 -13.14
CA ASN A 1 -11.49 -5.07 -13.95
C ASN A 1 -10.12 -5.59 -14.35
N PRO A 2 -9.70 -6.85 -14.03
CA PRO A 2 -8.30 -7.25 -14.20
C PRO A 2 -7.77 -7.09 -15.64
N TRP A 3 -8.60 -7.35 -16.66
CA TRP A 3 -8.23 -7.16 -18.07
C TRP A 3 -8.04 -5.68 -18.48
N LYS A 4 -8.51 -4.73 -17.67
CA LYS A 4 -8.28 -3.29 -17.88
C LYS A 4 -7.11 -2.74 -17.06
N GLU A 5 -6.68 -3.46 -16.04
CA GLU A 5 -5.76 -2.93 -15.00
C GLU A 5 -4.38 -3.57 -15.05
N CYS A 6 -4.22 -4.70 -15.75
CA CYS A 6 -2.96 -5.41 -15.88
C CYS A 6 -2.91 -6.26 -17.15
N ASN A 7 -1.71 -6.62 -17.59
CA ASN A 7 -1.51 -7.53 -18.70
C ASN A 7 -1.64 -8.99 -18.23
N VAL A 8 -2.89 -9.50 -18.22
CA VAL A 8 -3.20 -10.86 -17.72
C VAL A 8 -2.42 -11.95 -18.47
N ARG A 9 -2.20 -11.79 -19.78
CA ARG A 9 -1.47 -12.77 -20.59
C ARG A 9 -0.01 -12.86 -20.16
N LEU A 10 0.66 -11.72 -19.99
CA LEU A 10 2.03 -11.67 -19.47
C LEU A 10 2.13 -12.32 -18.08
N LEU A 11 1.18 -12.06 -17.19
CA LEU A 11 1.19 -12.68 -15.86
C LEU A 11 1.10 -14.21 -15.96
N GLN A 12 0.25 -14.74 -16.86
CA GLN A 12 0.13 -16.18 -17.10
C GLN A 12 1.42 -16.77 -17.69
N ASP A 13 1.98 -16.15 -18.73
CA ASP A 13 3.19 -16.61 -19.41
C ASP A 13 4.40 -16.66 -18.45
N HIS A 14 4.44 -15.76 -17.46
CA HIS A 14 5.49 -15.69 -16.45
C HIS A 14 5.15 -16.39 -15.12
N ASN A 15 4.03 -17.13 -15.03
CA ASN A 15 3.55 -17.79 -13.82
C ASN A 15 3.39 -16.85 -12.60
N ILE A 16 3.01 -15.59 -12.85
CA ILE A 16 2.76 -14.59 -11.82
C ILE A 16 1.28 -14.66 -11.41
N PRO A 17 0.95 -14.92 -10.14
CA PRO A 17 -0.44 -15.06 -9.71
C PRO A 17 -1.17 -13.72 -9.70
N LEU A 18 -2.41 -13.72 -10.22
CA LEU A 18 -3.34 -12.60 -10.10
C LEU A 18 -4.31 -12.85 -8.93
N ILE A 19 -4.25 -12.03 -7.89
CA ILE A 19 -5.02 -12.22 -6.65
C ILE A 19 -5.94 -11.01 -6.40
N ARG A 20 -7.21 -11.27 -6.06
CA ARG A 20 -8.17 -10.23 -5.66
C ARG A 20 -8.25 -10.12 -4.14
N ARG A 21 -7.89 -8.95 -3.60
CA ARG A 21 -8.11 -8.63 -2.17
C ARG A 21 -9.56 -8.22 -1.89
N LYS A 22 -9.98 -8.29 -0.62
CA LYS A 22 -11.32 -7.90 -0.17
C LYS A 22 -11.54 -6.39 -0.03
N SER A 23 -10.47 -5.61 0.08
CA SER A 23 -10.54 -4.14 0.18
C SER A 23 -10.59 -3.49 -1.21
N GLY A 24 -11.16 -2.28 -1.30
CA GLY A 24 -11.26 -1.52 -2.56
C GLY A 24 -9.92 -0.93 -3.03
N GLY A 25 -9.94 -0.12 -4.08
CA GLY A 25 -8.77 0.57 -4.65
C GLY A 25 -8.23 -0.05 -5.95
N GLY A 26 -7.04 0.37 -6.37
CA GLY A 26 -6.41 -0.05 -7.64
C GLY A 26 -5.62 -1.37 -7.56
N THR A 27 -4.89 -1.66 -8.63
CA THR A 27 -3.99 -2.82 -8.78
C THR A 27 -2.57 -2.43 -8.36
N VAL A 28 -1.86 -3.34 -7.69
CA VAL A 28 -0.45 -3.18 -7.30
C VAL A 28 0.30 -4.47 -7.63
N PHE A 29 1.61 -4.36 -7.78
CA PHE A 29 2.51 -5.49 -8.01
C PHE A 29 3.27 -5.81 -6.72
N HIS A 30 3.50 -7.10 -6.45
CA HIS A 30 4.20 -7.57 -5.28
C HIS A 30 5.28 -8.57 -5.68
N ASP A 31 6.52 -8.27 -5.31
CA ASP A 31 7.66 -9.17 -5.35
C ASP A 31 8.32 -9.26 -3.95
N ILE A 32 9.50 -9.85 -3.87
CA ILE A 32 10.28 -9.98 -2.63
C ILE A 32 10.77 -8.65 -2.06
N GLY A 33 10.82 -7.58 -2.86
CA GLY A 33 11.22 -6.23 -2.43
C GLY A 33 10.05 -5.44 -1.83
N ASN A 34 8.81 -5.91 -2.00
CA ASN A 34 7.63 -5.25 -1.46
C ASN A 34 7.21 -5.83 -0.09
N THR A 35 7.25 -4.99 0.94
CA THR A 35 6.75 -5.33 2.28
C THR A 35 5.28 -4.95 2.45
N ASN A 36 4.42 -5.93 2.72
CA ASN A 36 3.01 -5.72 3.06
C ASN A 36 2.81 -5.74 4.58
N TYR A 37 2.04 -4.79 5.12
CA TYR A 37 1.63 -4.75 6.52
C TYR A 37 0.13 -4.49 6.64
N THR A 38 -0.49 -4.88 7.75
CA THR A 38 -1.91 -4.65 8.03
C THR A 38 -2.09 -4.19 9.47
N LEU A 39 -2.79 -3.07 9.64
CA LEU A 39 -3.18 -2.56 10.96
C LEU A 39 -4.65 -2.89 11.21
N ILE A 40 -4.93 -3.61 12.29
CA ILE A 40 -6.28 -3.98 12.70
C ILE A 40 -6.58 -3.24 14.00
N MET A 41 -7.66 -2.45 14.01
CA MET A 41 -8.05 -1.65 15.17
C MET A 41 -9.57 -1.39 15.18
N PRO A 42 -10.15 -1.05 16.35
CA PRO A 42 -11.54 -0.62 16.42
C PRO A 42 -11.82 0.58 15.53
N ARG A 43 -13.02 0.64 14.95
CA ARG A 43 -13.44 1.74 14.06
C ARG A 43 -13.34 3.11 14.73
N SER A 44 -13.64 3.20 16.02
CA SER A 44 -13.53 4.43 16.83
C SER A 44 -12.12 5.03 16.84
N ASN A 45 -11.10 4.20 16.64
CA ASN A 45 -9.70 4.61 16.75
C ASN A 45 -9.07 4.85 15.36
N PHE A 46 -9.82 4.57 14.29
CA PHE A 46 -9.28 4.57 12.93
C PHE A 46 -9.35 5.95 12.28
N THR A 47 -8.18 6.43 11.85
CA THR A 47 -8.09 7.42 10.76
C THR A 47 -7.07 6.96 9.72
N ARG A 48 -7.32 7.28 8.45
CA ARG A 48 -6.38 7.00 7.34
C ARG A 48 -5.02 7.64 7.59
N LYS A 49 -5.04 8.90 8.04
CA LYS A 49 -3.85 9.70 8.32
C LYS A 49 -2.98 9.08 9.42
N HIS A 50 -3.56 8.68 10.55
CA HIS A 50 -2.81 8.08 11.66
C HIS A 50 -2.07 6.80 11.24
N SER A 51 -2.70 5.98 10.38
CA SER A 51 -2.07 4.76 9.87
C SER A 51 -0.83 5.06 9.02
N ALA A 52 -0.92 6.08 8.16
CA ALA A 52 0.20 6.53 7.33
C ALA A 52 1.34 7.12 8.20
N GLU A 53 0.97 7.96 9.16
CA GLU A 53 1.93 8.62 10.06
C GLU A 53 2.66 7.63 10.95
N LEU A 54 2.02 6.53 11.39
CA LEU A 54 2.69 5.48 12.14
C LEU A 54 3.87 4.90 11.36
N VAL A 55 3.65 4.65 10.07
CA VAL A 55 4.66 4.06 9.18
C VAL A 55 5.76 5.09 8.89
N VAL A 56 5.39 6.34 8.58
CA VAL A 56 6.36 7.43 8.41
C VAL A 56 7.23 7.60 9.66
N ARG A 57 6.64 7.60 10.86
CA ARG A 57 7.42 7.67 12.12
C ARG A 57 8.40 6.51 12.24
N ALA A 58 8.00 5.29 11.90
CA ALA A 58 8.90 4.14 11.92
C ALA A 58 10.06 4.30 10.92
N LEU A 59 9.76 4.68 9.68
CA LEU A 59 10.76 4.94 8.64
C LEU A 59 11.77 6.01 9.08
N THR A 60 11.29 7.14 9.61
CA THR A 60 12.15 8.25 10.02
C THR A 60 12.96 7.92 11.26
N THR A 61 12.31 7.41 12.33
CA THR A 61 12.96 7.27 13.64
C THR A 61 13.77 5.98 13.80
N LYS A 62 13.47 4.93 13.05
CA LYS A 62 14.17 3.63 13.15
C LYS A 62 15.11 3.36 12.01
N LEU A 63 14.84 3.91 10.81
CA LEU A 63 15.63 3.65 9.61
C LEU A 63 16.33 4.90 9.06
N GLY A 64 16.07 6.09 9.63
CA GLY A 64 16.67 7.34 9.15
C GLY A 64 16.16 7.78 7.77
N ILE A 65 15.03 7.24 7.31
CA ILE A 65 14.47 7.51 5.99
C ILE A 65 13.50 8.71 6.08
N SER A 66 13.80 9.79 5.35
CA SER A 66 12.95 10.99 5.34
C SER A 66 11.72 10.80 4.43
N ALA A 67 10.68 10.20 5.00
CA ALA A 67 9.39 9.98 4.35
C ALA A 67 8.33 10.97 4.85
N TYR A 68 7.29 11.20 4.06
CA TYR A 68 6.15 12.04 4.44
C TYR A 68 4.83 11.49 3.91
N VAL A 69 3.73 11.90 4.56
CA VAL A 69 2.37 11.58 4.14
C VAL A 69 1.89 12.63 3.14
N THR A 70 1.42 12.19 1.98
CA THR A 70 0.83 13.03 0.93
C THR A 70 -0.60 13.43 1.27
N GLU A 71 -1.18 14.39 0.53
CA GLU A 71 -2.59 14.80 0.68
C GLU A 71 -3.58 13.65 0.45
N ARG A 72 -3.19 12.67 -0.38
CA ARG A 72 -3.98 11.46 -0.65
C ARG A 72 -3.82 10.37 0.42
N HIS A 73 -3.04 10.64 1.47
CA HIS A 73 -2.68 9.72 2.55
C HIS A 73 -1.77 8.56 2.11
N ASP A 74 -1.13 8.66 0.94
CA ASP A 74 -0.02 7.78 0.56
C ASP A 74 1.30 8.24 1.21
N ILE A 75 2.34 7.40 1.20
CA ILE A 75 3.68 7.75 1.70
C ILE A 75 4.60 8.00 0.52
N ALA A 76 5.39 9.08 0.60
CA ALA A 76 6.35 9.47 -0.41
C ALA A 76 7.72 9.82 0.19
N ILE A 77 8.75 9.71 -0.66
CA ILE A 77 10.13 10.11 -0.40
C ILE A 77 10.59 10.92 -1.61
N GLN A 78 11.19 12.09 -1.40
CA GLN A 78 11.73 12.92 -2.50
C GLN A 78 10.72 13.16 -3.66
N GLY A 79 9.43 13.33 -3.34
CA GLY A 79 8.38 13.51 -4.35
C GLY A 79 7.87 12.23 -5.01
N LEU A 80 8.50 11.08 -4.75
CA LEU A 80 8.13 9.79 -5.32
C LEU A 80 7.27 8.98 -4.34
N LYS A 81 6.17 8.42 -4.84
CA LYS A 81 5.31 7.53 -4.06
C LYS A 81 6.00 6.20 -3.80
N ILE A 82 6.02 5.75 -2.53
CA ILE A 82 6.65 4.49 -2.11
C ILE A 82 5.69 3.53 -1.41
N SER A 83 4.50 3.97 -1.01
CA SER A 83 3.50 3.12 -0.37
C SER A 83 2.10 3.51 -0.83
N LEU A 84 1.21 2.52 -0.85
CA LEU A 84 -0.22 2.68 -1.03
C LEU A 84 -0.94 2.29 0.26
N ILE A 85 -1.90 3.10 0.68
CA ILE A 85 -2.78 2.77 1.81
C ILE A 85 -4.16 2.41 1.29
N ILE A 86 -4.64 1.24 1.73
CA ILE A 86 -5.97 0.75 1.41
C ILE A 86 -6.69 0.40 2.71
N VAL A 87 -7.97 0.74 2.78
CA VAL A 87 -8.79 0.57 3.98
C VAL A 87 -9.96 -0.35 3.68
N ARG A 88 -10.29 -1.20 4.64
CA ARG A 88 -11.57 -1.89 4.70
C ARG A 88 -12.14 -1.73 6.10
N ILE A 89 -13.35 -1.18 6.18
CA ILE A 89 -14.14 -1.17 7.39
C ILE A 89 -15.06 -2.39 7.30
N ILE A 90 -15.05 -3.23 8.34
CA ILE A 90 -15.89 -4.41 8.49
C ILE A 90 -17.11 -4.00 9.32
#